data_AF-A0A2D6F2T3-F1
#
_entry.id   AF-A0A2D6F2T3-F1
#
_cell.length_a   1.000
_cell.length_b   1.000
_cell.length_c   1.000
_cell.angle_alpha   90.00
_cell.angle_beta   90.00
_cell.angle_gamma   90.00
#
_symmetry.space_group_name_H-M   'P 1'
#
loop_
_entity.id
_entity.type
_entity.pdbx_description
1 polymer ?
#
loop_
_entity_poly.entity_id
_entity_poly.type
_entity_poly.pdbx_seq_one_letter_code
_entity_poly.pdbx_strand_id
1 'polypeptide(L)'
;MKLSKLLELCDKESAGYNKLVKVSNNRLRKGNIQEVRNAYDARFNEILGTVTDEYLPTIAKPIPYSKNKTKVNKLLRKLFKETNPENKEHTKTIHTYEEWHKFITASNKEDVVDHRVTYLERFFDKYRDPFIKNVYATDLGYGSRNIISALQSITELYTAPKRIRNNEDTETMNFKGYDDYYSSKQQVHTSWRCDFVIATRILEKVLAKFNLRLLPEFKEIAELAIIFENGISAFSIGKENINVLTAPELVFAPQADRSQNDLHSTTEAAYKSKDTGDLYFLRGVAVPYKYWKMAVDRKLTFEEWIKIKNIEVRRVIIDEAGADCFAKHPNAEISEKTLHGNTLITIRNAIPASDDPGRRDRQTDIKIINYKDPSTNRVYNSFVPVRLDDEFNPTNDPQARELTDPDEAMAWKFGKTKTEYYGELVAEA
;
A
#
# COMPACT_ATOMS: atom_id res chain seq x y z
N MET A 1 21.86 4.49 3.15
CA MET A 1 22.48 4.94 4.42
C MET A 1 23.99 4.86 4.29
N LYS A 2 24.74 5.91 4.64
CA LYS A 2 26.21 5.83 4.66
C LYS A 2 26.65 4.84 5.75
N LEU A 3 27.57 3.91 5.45
CA LEU A 3 28.10 2.94 6.43
C LEU A 3 28.71 3.60 7.68
N SER A 4 29.23 4.83 7.55
CA SER A 4 29.71 5.62 8.69
C SER A 4 28.60 6.00 9.66
N LYS A 5 27.36 6.21 9.18
CA LYS A 5 26.19 6.47 10.03
C LYS A 5 25.69 5.20 10.72
N LEU A 6 25.80 4.05 10.06
CA LEU A 6 25.56 2.77 10.72
C LEU A 6 26.46 2.55 11.94
N LEU A 7 27.73 2.95 11.88
CA LEU A 7 28.64 2.87 13.02
C LEU A 7 28.18 3.71 14.22
N GLU A 8 27.54 4.85 13.98
CA GLU A 8 27.01 5.72 15.04
C GLU A 8 25.80 5.09 15.76
N LEU A 9 25.19 4.05 15.17
CA LEU A 9 24.03 3.34 15.73
C LEU A 9 24.40 2.02 16.40
N CYS A 10 25.61 1.51 16.14
CA CYS A 10 26.03 0.17 16.53
C CYS A 10 26.89 0.18 17.80
N ASP A 11 26.62 -0.78 18.67
CA ASP A 11 27.47 -1.09 19.82
C ASP A 11 28.83 -1.62 19.35
N LYS A 12 29.91 -1.00 19.87
CA LYS A 12 31.31 -1.32 19.55
C LYS A 12 31.72 -2.74 19.95
N GLU A 13 31.03 -3.33 20.92
CA GLU A 13 31.26 -4.70 21.37
C GLU A 13 30.63 -5.75 20.45
N SER A 14 29.85 -5.33 19.44
CA SER A 14 29.22 -6.27 18.52
C SER A 14 30.27 -7.03 17.71
N ALA A 15 30.10 -8.35 17.55
CA ALA A 15 31.02 -9.19 16.78
C ALA A 15 31.21 -8.70 15.33
N GLY A 16 30.18 -8.10 14.72
CA GLY A 16 30.24 -7.49 13.39
C GLY A 16 30.90 -6.11 13.33
N TYR A 17 31.16 -5.44 14.46
CA TYR A 17 31.53 -4.02 14.49
C TYR A 17 32.85 -3.75 13.77
N ASN A 18 33.89 -4.55 14.05
CA ASN A 18 35.19 -4.41 13.39
C ASN A 18 35.11 -4.62 11.87
N LYS A 19 34.19 -5.49 11.40
CA LYS A 19 33.94 -5.67 9.97
C LYS A 19 33.30 -4.41 9.38
N LEU A 20 32.31 -3.83 10.06
CA LEU A 20 31.67 -2.58 9.65
C LEU A 20 32.66 -1.41 9.60
N VAL A 21 33.53 -1.28 10.60
CA VAL A 21 34.60 -0.24 10.63
C VAL A 21 35.53 -0.36 9.42
N LYS A 22 35.92 -1.58 9.06
CA LYS A 22 36.79 -1.81 7.89
C LYS A 22 36.12 -1.37 6.60
N VAL A 23 34.83 -1.64 6.41
CA VAL A 23 34.11 -1.28 5.18
C VAL A 23 33.64 0.18 5.14
N SER A 24 33.50 0.84 6.29
CA SER A 24 33.04 2.23 6.38
C SER A 24 34.15 3.28 6.22
N ASN A 25 35.42 2.90 6.43
CA ASN A 25 36.53 3.85 6.44
C ASN A 25 36.91 4.34 5.02
N ASN A 26 36.58 5.61 4.71
CA ASN A 26 36.82 6.27 3.42
C ASN A 26 38.31 6.49 3.04
N ARG A 27 39.27 6.16 3.90
CA ARG A 27 40.71 6.42 3.65
C ARG A 27 41.39 5.41 2.72
N LEU A 28 40.71 4.36 2.30
CA LEU A 28 41.31 3.28 1.53
C LEU A 28 40.82 3.29 0.07
N ARG A 29 41.44 4.13 -0.76
CA ARG A 29 41.22 4.23 -2.23
C ARG A 29 41.87 3.09 -3.04
N LYS A 30 41.92 1.86 -2.52
CA LYS A 30 42.37 0.70 -3.32
C LYS A 30 41.14 0.05 -3.96
N GLY A 31 41.19 -0.28 -5.25
CA GLY A 31 40.05 -0.78 -6.05
C GLY A 31 39.22 -1.86 -5.33
N ASN A 32 39.88 -2.87 -4.73
CA ASN A 32 39.22 -3.96 -4.02
C ASN A 32 38.31 -3.52 -2.85
N ILE A 33 38.58 -2.37 -2.22
CA ILE A 33 37.81 -1.91 -1.05
C ILE A 33 36.51 -1.23 -1.49
N GLN A 34 36.49 -0.59 -2.65
CA GLN A 34 35.26 -0.05 -3.21
C GLN A 34 34.29 -1.18 -3.60
N GLU A 35 34.81 -2.28 -4.17
CA GLU A 35 34.03 -3.48 -4.47
C GLU A 35 33.45 -4.12 -3.21
N VAL A 36 34.27 -4.29 -2.16
CA VAL A 36 33.81 -4.83 -0.87
C VAL A 36 32.73 -3.94 -0.24
N ARG A 37 32.86 -2.62 -0.35
CA ARG A 37 31.84 -1.67 0.12
C ARG A 37 30.55 -1.80 -0.68
N ASN A 38 30.64 -1.80 -2.01
CA ASN A 38 29.47 -1.95 -2.88
C ASN A 38 28.76 -3.28 -2.61
N ALA A 39 29.50 -4.37 -2.39
CA ALA A 39 28.95 -5.66 -2.02
C ALA A 39 28.28 -5.64 -0.63
N TYR A 40 28.86 -4.93 0.33
CA TYR A 40 28.25 -4.74 1.65
C TYR A 40 26.95 -3.93 1.55
N ASP A 41 26.95 -2.82 0.81
CA ASP A 41 25.78 -1.97 0.60
C ASP A 41 24.66 -2.73 -0.13
N ALA A 42 24.99 -3.50 -1.17
CA ALA A 42 24.04 -4.34 -1.90
C ALA A 42 23.40 -5.39 -0.96
N ARG A 43 24.22 -6.12 -0.19
CA ARG A 43 23.75 -7.10 0.78
C ARG A 43 22.92 -6.46 1.90
N PHE A 44 23.28 -5.26 2.35
CA PHE A 44 22.51 -4.54 3.36
C PHE A 44 21.10 -4.19 2.84
N ASN A 45 21.01 -3.70 1.60
CA ASN A 45 19.73 -3.36 0.98
C ASN A 45 18.86 -4.59 0.72
N GLU A 46 19.46 -5.70 0.29
CA GLU A 46 18.79 -6.99 0.14
C GLU A 46 18.19 -7.46 1.48
N ILE A 47 19.02 -7.55 2.52
CA ILE A 47 18.57 -7.97 3.87
C ILE A 47 17.50 -7.02 4.41
N LEU A 48 17.64 -5.72 4.17
CA LEU A 48 16.65 -4.73 4.56
C LEU A 48 15.29 -4.99 3.90
N GLY A 49 15.27 -5.29 2.61
CA GLY A 49 14.05 -5.68 1.89
C GLY A 49 13.41 -6.91 2.54
N THR A 50 14.18 -8.00 2.66
CA THR A 50 13.71 -9.26 3.27
C THR A 50 13.17 -9.07 4.69
N VAL A 51 13.91 -8.39 5.55
CA VAL A 51 13.48 -8.15 6.95
C VAL A 51 12.22 -7.29 7.01
N THR A 52 12.10 -6.32 6.10
CA THR A 52 10.89 -5.49 6.02
C THR A 52 9.68 -6.34 5.63
N ASP A 53 9.80 -7.14 4.59
CA ASP A 53 8.72 -8.01 4.10
C ASP A 53 8.33 -9.07 5.14
N GLU A 54 9.30 -9.60 5.90
CA GLU A 54 9.05 -10.51 7.03
C GLU A 54 8.37 -9.82 8.22
N TYR A 55 8.68 -8.54 8.46
CA TYR A 55 8.19 -7.82 9.63
C TYR A 55 6.81 -7.20 9.42
N LEU A 56 6.51 -6.74 8.20
CA LEU A 56 5.26 -6.07 7.88
C LEU A 56 3.99 -6.88 8.26
N PRO A 57 3.91 -8.22 8.06
CA PRO A 57 2.79 -9.03 8.53
C PRO A 57 2.53 -8.90 10.03
N THR A 58 3.58 -8.70 10.84
CA THR A 58 3.45 -8.55 12.30
C THR A 58 2.72 -7.26 12.67
N ILE A 59 2.87 -6.20 11.87
CA ILE A 59 2.21 -4.90 12.11
C ILE A 59 0.81 -4.85 11.48
N ALA A 60 0.60 -5.59 10.39
CA ALA A 60 -0.68 -5.65 9.70
C ALA A 60 -1.71 -6.59 10.37
N LYS A 61 -1.24 -7.73 10.89
CA LYS A 61 -2.03 -8.67 11.68
C LYS A 61 -1.40 -8.84 13.06
N PRO A 62 -1.41 -7.77 13.88
CA PRO A 62 -0.73 -7.80 15.16
C PRO A 62 -1.41 -8.76 16.14
N ILE A 63 -0.64 -9.21 17.13
CA ILE A 63 -1.20 -10.04 18.20
C ILE A 63 -2.24 -9.20 18.95
N PRO A 64 -3.47 -9.70 19.17
CA PRO A 64 -4.49 -8.93 19.88
C PRO A 64 -3.97 -8.42 21.23
N TYR A 65 -4.18 -7.12 21.49
CA TYR A 65 -3.70 -6.46 22.70
C TYR A 65 -4.14 -7.18 23.98
N SER A 66 -5.34 -7.76 23.99
CA SER A 66 -5.85 -8.58 25.10
C SER A 66 -4.91 -9.72 25.52
N LYS A 67 -4.19 -10.33 24.57
CA LYS A 67 -3.26 -11.45 24.84
C LYS A 67 -1.94 -11.01 25.47
N ASN A 68 -1.48 -9.79 25.20
CA ASN A 68 -0.20 -9.27 25.67
C ASN A 68 -0.33 -7.98 26.51
N LYS A 69 -1.51 -7.77 27.10
CA LYS A 69 -1.88 -6.59 27.86
C LYS A 69 -0.86 -6.22 28.93
N THR A 70 -0.40 -7.18 29.73
CA THR A 70 0.59 -6.94 30.80
C THR A 70 1.90 -6.37 30.26
N LYS A 71 2.41 -6.95 29.17
CA LYS A 71 3.67 -6.53 28.54
C LYS A 71 3.56 -5.12 27.96
N VAL A 72 2.50 -4.87 27.20
CA VAL A 72 2.24 -3.56 26.59
C VAL A 72 2.00 -2.49 27.66
N ASN A 73 1.22 -2.79 28.70
CA ASN A 73 0.95 -1.86 29.79
C ASN A 73 2.20 -1.49 30.58
N LYS A 74 3.15 -2.43 30.74
CA LYS A 74 4.44 -2.14 31.36
C LYS A 74 5.22 -1.09 30.55
N LEU A 75 5.24 -1.21 29.23
CA LEU A 75 5.91 -0.26 28.34
C LEU A 75 5.21 1.11 28.33
N LEU A 76 3.88 1.14 28.21
CA LEU A 76 3.11 2.39 28.26
C LEU A 76 3.30 3.14 29.60
N ARG A 77 3.34 2.41 30.71
CA ARG A 77 3.61 3.00 32.04
C ARG A 77 5.06 3.46 32.20
N LYS A 78 6.03 2.75 31.61
CA LYS A 78 7.43 3.21 31.56
C LYS A 78 7.50 4.54 30.81
N LEU A 79 6.90 4.59 29.62
CA LEU A 79 6.86 5.77 28.78
C LEU A 79 6.20 6.97 29.47
N PHE A 80 5.09 6.74 30.15
CA PHE A 80 4.44 7.75 30.99
C PHE A 80 5.39 8.32 32.05
N LYS A 81 6.04 7.44 32.84
CA LYS A 81 6.93 7.87 33.93
C LYS A 81 8.12 8.69 33.43
N GLU A 82 8.67 8.33 32.28
CA GLU A 82 9.82 9.01 31.70
C GLU A 82 9.47 10.38 31.11
N THR A 83 8.26 10.51 30.58
CA THR A 83 7.76 11.77 29.99
C THR A 83 7.05 12.66 31.01
N ASN A 84 6.70 12.11 32.19
CA ASN A 84 6.03 12.82 33.29
C ASN A 84 6.70 12.51 34.65
N PRO A 85 7.97 12.91 34.85
CA PRO A 85 8.74 12.56 36.04
C PRO A 85 8.19 13.16 37.34
N GLU A 86 7.31 14.15 37.26
CA GLU A 86 6.68 14.80 38.42
C GLU A 86 5.46 14.02 38.96
N ASN A 87 4.98 13.02 38.21
CA ASN A 87 3.73 12.31 38.48
C ASN A 87 3.98 10.81 38.77
N LYS A 88 4.98 10.51 39.62
CA LYS A 88 5.50 9.14 39.85
C LYS A 88 4.55 8.22 40.63
N GLU A 89 3.61 8.77 41.40
CA GLU A 89 2.86 8.01 42.41
C GLU A 89 1.57 7.35 41.92
N HIS A 90 1.05 7.69 40.74
CA HIS A 90 -0.26 7.20 40.33
C HIS A 90 -0.15 5.99 39.40
N THR A 91 -0.72 4.86 39.81
CA THR A 91 -1.07 3.75 38.89
C THR A 91 -2.16 4.24 37.94
N LYS A 92 -1.75 4.77 36.80
CA LYS A 92 -2.67 5.30 35.80
C LYS A 92 -3.53 4.20 35.19
N THR A 93 -4.79 4.53 34.99
CA THR A 93 -5.76 3.69 34.30
C THR A 93 -5.45 3.71 32.81
N ILE A 94 -5.46 2.54 32.19
CA ILE A 94 -5.30 2.41 30.74
C ILE A 94 -6.67 2.10 30.17
N HIS A 95 -7.22 3.03 29.39
CA HIS A 95 -8.50 2.86 28.71
C HIS A 95 -8.26 2.36 27.29
N THR A 96 -8.99 1.31 26.92
CA THR A 96 -8.88 0.69 25.61
C THR A 96 -10.08 1.05 24.77
N TYR A 97 -9.83 1.43 23.53
CA TYR A 97 -10.83 1.80 22.55
C TYR A 97 -10.63 0.94 21.30
N GLU A 98 -11.73 0.46 20.73
CA GLU A 98 -11.73 -0.25 19.45
C GLU A 98 -12.24 0.64 18.30
N GLU A 99 -12.84 1.77 18.65
CA GLU A 99 -13.42 2.76 17.73
C GLU A 99 -12.65 4.08 17.84
N TRP A 100 -12.18 4.58 16.70
CA TRP A 100 -11.42 5.79 16.51
C TRP A 100 -12.12 7.01 17.12
N HIS A 101 -13.41 7.18 16.86
CA HIS A 101 -14.13 8.35 17.36
C HIS A 101 -14.16 8.38 18.90
N LYS A 102 -14.35 7.23 19.56
CA LYS A 102 -14.30 7.13 21.03
C LYS A 102 -12.90 7.43 21.56
N PHE A 103 -11.87 6.89 20.90
CA PHE A 103 -10.47 7.18 21.21
C PHE A 103 -10.16 8.68 21.10
N ILE A 104 -10.60 9.33 20.03
CA ILE A 104 -10.37 10.76 19.80
C ILE A 104 -11.12 11.61 20.81
N THR A 105 -12.40 11.34 21.06
CA THR A 105 -13.17 12.03 22.10
C THR A 105 -12.49 11.91 23.47
N ALA A 106 -12.00 10.72 23.82
CA ALA A 106 -11.25 10.53 25.06
C ALA A 106 -9.88 11.23 25.07
N SER A 107 -9.22 11.30 23.91
CA SER A 107 -7.92 11.93 23.76
C SER A 107 -8.00 13.46 23.74
N ASN A 108 -9.15 14.02 23.38
CA ASN A 108 -9.40 15.47 23.33
C ASN A 108 -9.98 16.03 24.63
N LYS A 109 -10.05 15.23 25.69
CA LYS A 109 -10.32 15.76 27.03
C LYS A 109 -9.19 16.70 27.44
N GLU A 110 -9.55 17.78 28.15
CA GLU A 110 -8.66 18.88 28.54
C GLU A 110 -7.37 18.37 29.21
N ASP A 111 -7.50 17.44 30.17
CA ASP A 111 -6.36 16.84 30.89
C ASP A 111 -5.35 16.14 29.96
N VAL A 112 -5.84 15.51 28.89
CA VAL A 112 -5.02 14.84 27.89
C VAL A 112 -4.40 15.85 26.94
N VAL A 113 -5.16 16.85 26.49
CA VAL A 113 -4.70 17.88 25.56
C VAL A 113 -3.57 18.69 26.16
N ASP A 114 -3.74 19.16 27.40
CA ASP A 114 -2.74 19.98 28.10
C ASP A 114 -1.43 19.23 28.31
N HIS A 115 -1.50 17.94 28.61
CA HIS A 115 -0.31 17.11 28.80
C HIS A 115 0.30 16.64 27.48
N ARG A 116 -0.46 16.63 26.38
CA ARG A 116 -0.03 16.10 25.09
C ARG A 116 1.16 16.88 24.53
N VAL A 117 1.13 18.21 24.59
CA VAL A 117 2.20 19.05 24.02
C VAL A 117 3.53 18.76 24.72
N THR A 118 3.56 18.89 26.04
CA THR A 118 4.77 18.62 26.85
C THR A 118 5.23 17.16 26.73
N TYR A 119 4.29 16.21 26.68
CA TYR A 119 4.61 14.81 26.43
C TYR A 119 5.30 14.61 25.09
N LEU A 120 4.75 15.17 24.01
CA LEU A 120 5.26 14.99 22.65
C LEU A 120 6.63 15.64 22.47
N GLU A 121 6.85 16.82 23.04
CA GLU A 121 8.16 17.48 23.07
C GLU A 121 9.18 16.54 23.73
N ARG A 122 8.95 16.11 24.97
CA ARG A 122 9.86 15.21 25.71
C ARG A 122 10.08 13.88 24.99
N PHE A 123 9.02 13.32 24.42
CA PHE A 123 9.08 12.08 23.66
C PHE A 123 9.93 12.23 22.40
N PHE A 124 9.77 13.33 21.65
CA PHE A 124 10.55 13.56 20.45
C PHE A 124 12.00 13.92 20.76
N ASP A 125 12.25 14.77 21.75
CA ASP A 125 13.59 15.11 22.22
C ASP A 125 14.36 13.85 22.65
N LYS A 126 13.70 12.95 23.40
CA LYS A 126 14.32 11.72 23.90
C LYS A 126 14.52 10.67 22.81
N TYR A 127 13.57 10.49 21.89
CA TYR A 127 13.55 9.33 21.00
C TYR A 127 13.64 9.68 19.52
N ARG A 128 12.85 10.64 19.05
CA ARG A 128 12.74 10.95 17.62
C ARG A 128 13.95 11.71 17.11
N ASP A 129 14.45 12.67 17.86
CA ASP A 129 15.53 13.55 17.41
C ASP A 129 16.88 12.82 17.33
N PRO A 130 17.26 11.95 18.30
CA PRO A 130 18.39 11.05 18.14
C PRO A 130 18.26 10.15 16.91
N PHE A 131 17.07 9.61 16.64
CA PHE A 131 16.81 8.84 15.43
C PHE A 131 16.98 9.69 14.17
N ILE A 132 16.42 10.90 14.12
CA ILE A 132 16.49 11.75 12.93
C ILE A 132 17.94 12.13 12.61
N LYS A 133 18.69 12.54 13.63
CA LYS A 133 20.08 12.96 13.51
C LYS A 133 20.98 11.85 12.95
N ASN A 134 20.72 10.60 13.30
CA ASN A 134 21.63 9.48 12.99
C ASN A 134 21.10 8.52 11.91
N VAL A 135 19.78 8.48 11.67
CA VAL A 135 19.10 7.54 10.75
C VAL A 135 18.37 8.24 9.61
N TYR A 136 17.64 9.34 9.89
CA TYR A 136 16.78 10.02 8.90
C TYR A 136 17.51 11.04 8.02
N ALA A 137 18.77 11.39 8.33
CA ALA A 137 19.51 12.42 7.62
C ALA A 137 19.48 12.21 6.09
N THR A 138 19.32 13.33 5.36
CA THR A 138 19.23 13.50 3.89
C THR A 138 20.34 12.85 3.04
N ASP A 139 21.28 12.17 3.70
CA ASP A 139 22.38 11.38 3.13
C ASP A 139 21.98 9.95 2.69
N LEU A 140 20.70 9.61 2.79
CA LEU A 140 20.11 8.47 2.11
C LEU A 140 20.10 8.75 0.59
N GLY A 141 21.21 8.46 -0.10
CA GLY A 141 21.34 8.61 -1.55
C GLY A 141 20.13 8.03 -2.31
N TYR A 142 19.85 8.58 -3.48
CA TYR A 142 18.63 8.41 -4.30
C TYR A 142 18.09 6.96 -4.46
N GLY A 143 18.90 5.92 -4.22
CA GLY A 143 18.51 4.49 -4.21
C GLY A 143 18.19 3.87 -2.85
N SER A 144 18.28 4.58 -1.73
CA SER A 144 17.98 4.07 -0.37
C SER A 144 16.56 4.40 0.12
N ARG A 145 15.63 4.52 -0.83
CA ARG A 145 14.19 4.73 -0.60
C ARG A 145 13.54 3.58 0.18
N ASN A 146 14.20 2.46 0.44
CA ASN A 146 13.56 1.25 0.95
C ASN A 146 13.01 1.39 2.39
N ILE A 147 13.76 1.95 3.35
CA ILE A 147 13.22 2.15 4.72
C ILE A 147 12.08 3.17 4.70
N ILE A 148 12.27 4.30 4.01
CA ILE A 148 11.25 5.35 3.95
C ILE A 148 10.00 4.83 3.23
N SER A 149 10.15 4.14 2.10
CA SER A 149 9.05 3.51 1.34
C SER A 149 8.36 2.43 2.16
N ALA A 150 9.09 1.63 2.94
CA ALA A 150 8.52 0.63 3.83
C ALA A 150 7.65 1.26 4.92
N LEU A 151 8.15 2.33 5.56
CA LEU A 151 7.41 3.07 6.58
C LEU A 151 6.20 3.80 5.98
N GLN A 152 6.38 4.42 4.82
CA GLN A 152 5.30 5.03 4.07
C GLN A 152 4.24 4.00 3.72
N SER A 153 4.63 2.79 3.29
CA SER A 153 3.69 1.69 3.00
C SER A 153 2.87 1.34 4.23
N ILE A 154 3.49 1.23 5.41
CA ILE A 154 2.76 0.99 6.68
C ILE A 154 1.76 2.13 6.93
N THR A 155 2.21 3.38 6.88
CA THR A 155 1.35 4.54 7.12
C THR A 155 0.22 4.64 6.10
N GLU A 156 0.47 4.26 4.85
CA GLU A 156 -0.52 4.19 3.78
C GLU A 156 -1.59 3.13 4.04
N LEU A 157 -1.22 1.93 4.52
CA LEU A 157 -2.18 0.88 4.88
C LEU A 157 -3.19 1.35 5.94
N TYR A 158 -2.72 2.09 6.95
CA TYR A 158 -3.58 2.62 8.02
C TYR A 158 -4.38 3.87 7.60
N THR A 159 -3.99 4.56 6.53
CA THR A 159 -4.68 5.77 6.06
C THR A 159 -5.57 5.53 4.84
N ALA A 160 -5.42 4.39 4.16
CA ALA A 160 -6.21 3.99 3.00
C ALA A 160 -7.74 4.10 3.21
N PRO A 161 -8.33 3.72 4.37
CA PRO A 161 -9.77 3.90 4.61
C PRO A 161 -10.25 5.35 4.49
N LYS A 162 -9.40 6.34 4.75
CA LYS A 162 -9.77 7.77 4.63
C LYS A 162 -9.99 8.20 3.20
N ARG A 163 -9.29 7.56 2.24
CA ARG A 163 -9.34 7.91 0.82
C ARG A 163 -10.63 7.40 0.14
N ILE A 164 -11.37 6.50 0.81
CA ILE A 164 -12.63 5.93 0.30
C ILE A 164 -13.72 7.00 0.14
N ARG A 165 -13.72 8.05 0.99
CA ARG A 165 -14.78 9.08 1.07
C ARG A 165 -15.01 9.88 -0.22
N ASN A 166 -14.04 9.90 -1.14
CA ASN A 166 -14.11 10.72 -2.34
C ASN A 166 -14.58 9.95 -3.60
N ASN A 167 -14.94 8.67 -3.48
CA ASN A 167 -15.42 7.89 -4.61
C ASN A 167 -16.95 7.84 -4.66
N GLU A 168 -17.52 8.45 -5.70
CA GLU A 168 -18.98 8.57 -5.95
C GLU A 168 -19.71 7.22 -6.02
N ASP A 169 -19.01 6.11 -6.29
CA ASP A 169 -19.60 4.75 -6.35
C ASP A 169 -19.66 4.02 -5.00
N THR A 170 -19.23 4.67 -3.92
CA THR A 170 -19.23 4.08 -2.57
C THR A 170 -20.51 4.35 -1.78
N GLU A 171 -21.63 4.73 -2.43
CA GLU A 171 -22.94 4.97 -1.79
C GLU A 171 -23.43 3.81 -0.90
N THR A 172 -22.89 2.60 -1.05
CA THR A 172 -23.19 1.43 -0.20
C THR A 172 -22.19 1.20 0.95
N MET A 173 -21.05 1.86 0.94
CA MET A 173 -20.16 1.89 2.10
C MET A 173 -20.71 2.97 3.04
N ASN A 174 -21.41 2.55 4.09
CA ASN A 174 -21.85 3.41 5.20
C ASN A 174 -20.64 3.96 5.96
N PHE A 175 -19.83 4.78 5.30
CA PHE A 175 -18.70 5.45 5.88
C PHE A 175 -19.22 6.77 6.46
N LYS A 176 -19.62 6.73 7.74
CA LYS A 176 -19.72 7.96 8.55
C LYS A 176 -18.30 8.46 8.82
N GLY A 177 -17.64 8.94 7.78
CA GLY A 177 -16.35 9.60 7.88
C GLY A 177 -16.54 10.87 8.69
N TYR A 178 -16.10 10.87 9.93
CA TYR A 178 -16.01 12.09 10.71
C TYR A 178 -15.03 13.05 10.00
N ASP A 179 -15.52 14.25 9.66
CA ASP A 179 -14.74 15.36 9.08
C ASP A 179 -13.50 15.74 9.91
N ASP A 180 -13.42 15.25 11.15
CA ASP A 180 -12.37 15.54 12.11
C ASP A 180 -11.20 14.56 12.14
N TYR A 181 -11.09 13.62 11.19
CA TYR A 181 -9.90 12.76 11.17
C TYR A 181 -8.59 13.58 10.97
N TYR A 182 -8.67 14.84 10.51
CA TYR A 182 -7.49 15.70 10.34
C TYR A 182 -7.72 17.22 10.52
N SER A 183 -8.69 17.65 11.33
CA SER A 183 -8.85 19.06 11.69
C SER A 183 -8.12 19.38 13.02
N SER A 184 -6.80 19.29 13.00
CA SER A 184 -5.98 20.35 13.61
C SER A 184 -4.53 20.05 13.33
N LYS A 185 -3.81 21.09 12.92
CA LYS A 185 -2.34 21.11 12.88
C LYS A 185 -1.69 20.68 14.22
N GLN A 186 -2.46 20.56 15.30
CA GLN A 186 -2.05 20.04 16.61
C GLN A 186 -2.08 18.50 16.73
N GLN A 187 -2.79 17.76 15.84
CA GLN A 187 -2.83 16.28 15.85
C GLN A 187 -1.73 15.62 15.02
N VAL A 188 -1.02 16.39 14.18
CA VAL A 188 0.02 15.90 13.25
C VAL A 188 1.22 15.26 13.97
N HIS A 189 1.34 15.50 15.28
CA HIS A 189 2.39 14.95 16.15
C HIS A 189 1.93 13.79 17.04
N THR A 190 0.68 13.32 16.93
CA THR A 190 0.21 12.22 17.78
C THR A 190 1.01 10.92 17.52
N SER A 191 1.31 10.21 18.61
CA SER A 191 1.97 8.89 18.74
C SER A 191 1.57 7.80 17.74
N TRP A 192 0.48 8.00 17.01
CA TRP A 192 0.02 7.13 15.95
C TRP A 192 1.07 7.00 14.82
N ARG A 193 1.83 8.05 14.51
CA ARG A 193 2.86 8.05 13.45
C ARG A 193 4.27 7.83 13.98
N CYS A 194 4.44 6.98 15.01
CA CYS A 194 5.75 6.57 15.50
C CYS A 194 6.53 5.72 14.47
N ASP A 195 6.52 6.11 13.20
CA ASP A 195 7.16 5.44 12.06
C ASP A 195 8.65 5.21 12.36
N PHE A 196 9.30 6.15 13.06
CA PHE A 196 10.67 6.00 13.51
C PHE A 196 10.88 4.84 14.50
N VAL A 197 9.88 4.49 15.32
CA VAL A 197 9.92 3.33 16.23
C VAL A 197 9.95 2.04 15.43
N ILE A 198 9.05 1.91 14.46
CA ILE A 198 9.01 0.76 13.55
C ILE A 198 10.29 0.69 12.71
N ALA A 199 10.78 1.82 12.22
CA ALA A 199 12.04 1.90 11.48
C ALA A 199 13.23 1.40 12.29
N THR A 200 13.31 1.82 13.56
CA THR A 200 14.38 1.41 14.47
C THR A 200 14.31 -0.09 14.75
N ARG A 201 13.10 -0.64 14.87
CA ARG A 201 12.88 -2.08 15.03
C ARG A 201 13.26 -2.91 13.81
N ILE A 202 12.95 -2.43 12.60
CA ILE A 202 13.41 -3.04 11.35
C ILE A 202 14.94 -2.99 11.30
N LEU A 203 15.54 -1.84 11.61
CA LEU A 203 16.98 -1.67 11.62
C LEU A 203 17.66 -2.61 12.64
N GLU A 204 17.10 -2.77 13.84
CA GLU A 204 17.58 -3.74 14.83
C GLU A 204 17.67 -5.15 14.24
N LYS A 205 16.61 -5.59 13.56
CA LYS A 205 16.54 -6.92 12.92
C LYS A 205 17.54 -7.06 11.78
N VAL A 206 17.71 -6.02 10.96
CA VAL A 206 18.73 -5.99 9.89
C VAL A 206 20.13 -6.11 10.49
N LEU A 207 20.45 -5.28 11.49
CA LEU A 207 21.76 -5.29 12.16
C LEU A 207 22.08 -6.64 12.79
N ALA A 208 21.09 -7.31 13.37
CA ALA A 208 21.27 -8.65 13.90
C ALA A 208 21.76 -9.65 12.84
N LYS A 209 21.33 -9.54 11.56
CA LYS A 209 21.82 -10.39 10.45
C LYS A 209 23.29 -10.12 10.09
N PHE A 210 23.84 -8.99 10.53
CA PHE A 210 25.26 -8.64 10.41
C PHE A 210 26.05 -8.87 11.71
N ASN A 211 25.46 -9.53 12.72
CA ASN A 211 26.02 -9.66 14.06
C ASN A 211 26.34 -8.30 14.71
N LEU A 212 25.52 -7.30 14.43
CA LEU A 212 25.56 -5.96 14.99
C LEU A 212 24.41 -5.78 15.98
N ARG A 213 24.65 -5.04 17.06
CA ARG A 213 23.64 -4.65 18.05
C ARG A 213 23.46 -3.14 18.01
N LEU A 214 22.23 -2.67 18.22
CA LEU A 214 21.96 -1.24 18.43
C LEU A 214 22.60 -0.76 19.74
N LEU A 215 23.00 0.50 19.78
CA LEU A 215 23.32 1.17 21.05
C LEU A 215 22.10 1.15 21.99
N PRO A 216 22.31 1.20 23.32
CA PRO A 216 21.22 1.12 24.30
C PRO A 216 20.08 2.12 24.07
N GLU A 217 20.40 3.36 23.65
CA GLU A 217 19.42 4.41 23.35
C GLU A 217 18.48 4.05 22.18
N PHE A 218 19.01 3.50 21.08
CA PHE A 218 18.19 3.08 19.94
C PHE A 218 17.48 1.75 20.21
N LYS A 219 18.07 0.89 21.05
CA LYS A 219 17.40 -0.32 21.50
C LYS A 219 16.14 0.01 22.30
N GLU A 220 16.18 1.03 23.15
CA GLU A 220 15.00 1.50 23.87
C GLU A 220 13.88 1.95 22.90
N ILE A 221 14.24 2.64 21.81
CA ILE A 221 13.29 3.02 20.75
C ILE A 221 12.71 1.78 20.08
N ALA A 222 13.54 0.81 19.68
CA ALA A 222 13.08 -0.44 19.06
C ALA A 222 12.14 -1.24 19.97
N GLU A 223 12.38 -1.23 21.29
CA GLU A 223 11.51 -1.89 22.27
C GLU A 223 10.10 -1.29 22.32
N LEU A 224 9.92 0.00 22.00
CA LEU A 224 8.59 0.59 21.90
C LEU A 224 7.75 -0.01 20.77
N ALA A 225 8.39 -0.62 19.75
CA ALA A 225 7.68 -1.28 18.65
C ALA A 225 6.78 -2.43 19.14
N ILE A 226 7.11 -3.01 20.31
CA ILE A 226 6.30 -4.04 20.96
C ILE A 226 4.88 -3.55 21.22
N ILE A 227 4.66 -2.26 21.46
CA ILE A 227 3.30 -1.70 21.62
C ILE A 227 2.48 -1.98 20.35
N PHE A 228 3.05 -1.69 19.18
CA PHE A 228 2.41 -1.84 17.87
C PHE A 228 2.33 -3.29 17.41
N GLU A 229 3.39 -4.08 17.62
CA GLU A 229 3.41 -5.54 17.37
C GLU A 229 2.29 -6.29 18.14
N ASN A 230 1.78 -5.68 19.22
CA ASN A 230 0.78 -6.25 20.12
C ASN A 230 -0.56 -5.49 20.07
N GLY A 231 -0.94 -5.05 18.88
CA GLY A 231 -2.33 -4.74 18.57
C GLY A 231 -2.78 -3.37 19.06
N ILE A 232 -1.85 -2.44 19.27
CA ILE A 232 -2.14 -1.03 19.50
C ILE A 232 -1.75 -0.24 18.25
N SER A 233 -2.66 0.52 17.68
CA SER A 233 -2.40 1.40 16.54
C SER A 233 -2.03 2.82 16.97
N ALA A 234 -2.61 3.30 18.07
CA ALA A 234 -2.36 4.63 18.61
C ALA A 234 -2.52 4.66 20.13
N PHE A 235 -1.91 5.64 20.79
CA PHE A 235 -2.12 5.85 22.22
C PHE A 235 -1.95 7.32 22.63
N SER A 236 -2.80 7.86 23.51
CA SER A 236 -2.61 9.19 24.07
C SER A 236 -2.23 9.08 25.54
N ILE A 237 -1.40 10.00 26.01
CA ILE A 237 -0.99 10.08 27.40
C ILE A 237 -1.55 11.38 27.99
N GLY A 238 -2.45 11.24 28.97
CA GLY A 238 -2.95 12.37 29.76
C GLY A 238 -2.39 12.38 31.17
N LYS A 239 -2.84 13.33 31.97
CA LYS A 239 -2.42 13.46 33.37
C LYS A 239 -2.81 12.25 34.19
N GLU A 240 -4.01 11.70 33.97
CA GLU A 240 -4.61 10.67 34.84
C GLU A 240 -4.79 9.30 34.18
N ASN A 241 -4.72 9.26 32.85
CA ASN A 241 -4.96 8.06 32.09
C ASN A 241 -4.08 7.97 30.84
N ILE A 242 -4.00 6.75 30.32
CA ILE A 242 -3.47 6.46 28.99
C ILE A 242 -4.64 5.91 28.18
N ASN A 243 -4.93 6.51 27.04
CA ASN A 243 -5.89 5.95 26.09
C ASN A 243 -5.13 5.15 25.06
N VAL A 244 -5.58 3.94 24.73
CA VAL A 244 -5.01 3.13 23.66
C VAL A 244 -6.09 2.76 22.67
N LEU A 245 -5.77 2.85 21.39
CA LEU A 245 -6.59 2.38 20.28
C LEU A 245 -6.07 1.04 19.80
N THR A 246 -6.93 0.04 19.73
CA THR A 246 -6.55 -1.26 19.16
C THR A 246 -6.32 -1.16 17.66
N ALA A 247 -5.37 -1.92 17.14
CA ALA A 247 -5.12 -1.98 15.72
C ALA A 247 -6.26 -2.69 14.96
N PRO A 248 -6.61 -2.22 13.75
CA PRO A 248 -7.44 -2.98 12.83
C PRO A 248 -6.70 -4.24 12.35
N GLU A 249 -7.45 -5.20 11.81
CA GLU A 249 -6.85 -6.32 11.08
C GLU A 249 -6.67 -5.92 9.61
N LEU A 250 -5.47 -6.14 9.07
CA LEU A 250 -5.11 -5.77 7.70
C LEU A 250 -4.65 -6.99 6.91
N VAL A 251 -5.01 -7.03 5.63
CA VAL A 251 -4.48 -7.98 4.64
C VAL A 251 -3.93 -7.17 3.48
N PHE A 252 -2.68 -7.47 3.12
CA PHE A 252 -1.98 -6.77 2.05
C PHE A 252 -1.28 -7.78 1.14
N ALA A 253 -0.97 -7.34 -0.06
CA ALA A 253 -0.13 -8.06 -1.00
C ALA A 253 0.97 -7.13 -1.55
N PRO A 254 2.16 -7.66 -1.85
CA PRO A 254 3.19 -6.90 -2.53
C PRO A 254 2.73 -6.52 -3.95
N GLN A 255 3.00 -5.28 -4.37
CA GLN A 255 2.85 -4.92 -5.77
C GLN A 255 3.87 -5.64 -6.64
N ALA A 256 3.45 -6.08 -7.82
CA ALA A 256 4.31 -6.84 -8.74
C ALA A 256 5.45 -5.99 -9.36
N ASP A 257 5.36 -4.66 -9.28
CA ASP A 257 6.27 -3.70 -9.92
C ASP A 257 6.85 -2.65 -8.94
N ARG A 258 6.48 -2.68 -7.66
CA ARG A 258 6.97 -1.74 -6.64
C ARG A 258 7.32 -2.43 -5.33
N SER A 259 8.26 -1.85 -4.58
CA SER A 259 8.56 -2.20 -3.18
C SER A 259 7.49 -1.72 -2.19
N GLN A 260 6.23 -1.62 -2.65
CA GLN A 260 5.10 -1.12 -1.87
C GLN A 260 4.08 -2.25 -1.68
N ASN A 261 3.48 -2.25 -0.50
CA ASN A 261 2.44 -3.19 -0.13
C ASN A 261 1.09 -2.50 -0.19
N ASP A 262 0.15 -3.11 -0.88
CA ASP A 262 -1.21 -2.59 -1.01
C ASP A 262 -2.17 -3.43 -0.18
N LEU A 263 -3.20 -2.79 0.39
CA LEU A 263 -4.36 -3.54 0.88
C LEU A 263 -4.94 -4.35 -0.29
N HIS A 264 -4.97 -5.67 -0.11
CA HIS A 264 -5.44 -6.61 -1.11
C HIS A 264 -5.78 -7.92 -0.43
N SER A 265 -6.94 -8.47 -0.77
CA SER A 265 -7.33 -9.80 -0.34
C SER A 265 -8.38 -10.36 -1.28
N THR A 266 -8.26 -11.64 -1.60
CA THR A 266 -9.21 -12.40 -2.43
C THR A 266 -9.96 -13.46 -1.61
N THR A 267 -9.76 -13.50 -0.29
CA THR A 267 -10.36 -14.54 0.58
C THR A 267 -11.19 -13.95 1.71
N GLU A 268 -10.80 -12.79 2.22
CA GLU A 268 -11.45 -12.08 3.31
C GLU A 268 -11.41 -10.57 3.11
N ALA A 269 -12.08 -9.80 3.97
CA ALA A 269 -11.91 -8.34 3.99
C ALA A 269 -10.44 -7.95 4.23
N ALA A 270 -9.93 -7.01 3.44
CA ALA A 270 -8.55 -6.56 3.52
C ALA A 270 -8.31 -5.58 4.68
N TYR A 271 -9.37 -4.97 5.20
CA TYR A 271 -9.31 -4.12 6.38
C TYR A 271 -10.54 -4.39 7.24
N LYS A 272 -10.34 -4.67 8.52
CA LYS A 272 -11.43 -4.88 9.49
C LYS A 272 -11.20 -4.03 10.73
N SER A 273 -12.18 -3.17 11.05
CA SER A 273 -12.21 -2.43 12.32
C SER A 273 -13.63 -2.26 12.84
N LYS A 274 -13.78 -1.87 14.11
CA LYS A 274 -15.10 -1.54 14.66
C LYS A 274 -15.70 -0.27 14.08
N ASP A 275 -14.87 0.68 13.61
CA ASP A 275 -15.35 1.92 13.00
C ASP A 275 -15.95 1.72 11.61
N THR A 276 -15.27 0.94 10.77
CA THR A 276 -15.60 0.82 9.35
C THR A 276 -16.30 -0.49 9.01
N GLY A 277 -16.26 -1.48 9.92
CA GLY A 277 -16.56 -2.86 9.60
C GLY A 277 -15.54 -3.42 8.61
N ASP A 278 -16.03 -4.34 7.78
CA ASP A 278 -15.25 -5.03 6.76
C ASP A 278 -15.14 -4.17 5.49
N LEU A 279 -13.91 -3.87 5.09
CA LEU A 279 -13.59 -3.21 3.84
C LEU A 279 -12.79 -4.15 2.93
N TYR A 280 -13.18 -4.17 1.67
CA TYR A 280 -12.63 -5.06 0.67
C TYR A 280 -11.76 -4.26 -0.28
N PHE A 281 -10.55 -4.76 -0.53
CA PHE A 281 -9.59 -4.11 -1.41
C PHE A 281 -9.00 -5.10 -2.40
N LEU A 282 -8.81 -4.64 -3.63
CA LEU A 282 -8.03 -5.31 -4.65
C LEU A 282 -6.95 -4.35 -5.12
N ARG A 283 -5.68 -4.69 -4.86
CA ARG A 283 -4.51 -3.92 -5.35
C ARG A 283 -4.58 -2.45 -4.93
N GLY A 284 -4.90 -2.22 -3.65
CA GLY A 284 -4.95 -0.89 -3.03
C GLY A 284 -6.23 -0.10 -3.33
N VAL A 285 -7.10 -0.60 -4.21
CA VAL A 285 -8.37 0.04 -4.55
C VAL A 285 -9.48 -0.57 -3.71
N ALA A 286 -10.25 0.28 -3.02
CA ALA A 286 -11.42 -0.14 -2.26
C ALA A 286 -12.54 -0.55 -3.22
N VAL A 287 -13.11 -1.74 -3.00
CA VAL A 287 -14.12 -2.33 -3.87
C VAL A 287 -15.37 -2.63 -3.04
N PRO A 288 -16.58 -2.23 -3.48
CA PRO A 288 -17.82 -2.64 -2.82
C PRO A 288 -17.92 -4.18 -2.73
N TYR A 289 -18.36 -4.71 -1.58
CA TYR A 289 -18.40 -6.16 -1.33
C TYR A 289 -19.07 -6.95 -2.46
N LYS A 290 -20.19 -6.44 -3.01
CA LYS A 290 -20.89 -7.05 -4.15
C LYS A 290 -19.93 -7.33 -5.31
N TYR A 291 -19.19 -6.32 -5.74
CA TYR A 291 -18.29 -6.43 -6.88
C TYR A 291 -17.01 -7.21 -6.54
N TRP A 292 -16.50 -7.05 -5.31
CA TRP A 292 -15.38 -7.84 -4.82
C TRP A 292 -15.70 -9.35 -4.86
N LYS A 293 -16.87 -9.74 -4.34
CA LYS A 293 -17.32 -11.13 -4.31
C LYS A 293 -17.53 -11.69 -5.71
N MET A 294 -18.12 -10.91 -6.62
CA MET A 294 -18.27 -11.28 -8.03
C MET A 294 -16.91 -11.48 -8.72
N ALA A 295 -15.93 -10.63 -8.41
CA ALA A 295 -14.59 -10.74 -8.98
C ALA A 295 -13.88 -12.00 -8.50
N VAL A 296 -13.79 -12.20 -7.17
CA VAL A 296 -13.14 -13.36 -6.55
C VAL A 296 -13.79 -14.68 -6.98
N ASP A 297 -15.11 -14.74 -7.06
CA ASP A 297 -15.82 -15.95 -7.51
C ASP A 297 -15.78 -16.16 -9.02
N ARG A 298 -15.21 -15.21 -9.79
CA ARG A 298 -15.23 -15.17 -11.26
C ARG A 298 -16.63 -15.26 -11.86
N LYS A 299 -17.58 -14.60 -11.19
CA LYS A 299 -19.01 -14.52 -11.55
C LYS A 299 -19.43 -13.14 -12.06
N LEU A 300 -18.48 -12.24 -12.27
CA LEU A 300 -18.75 -10.94 -12.87
C LEU A 300 -19.35 -11.13 -14.27
N THR A 301 -20.44 -10.43 -14.56
CA THR A 301 -21.03 -10.36 -15.90
C THR A 301 -20.69 -9.02 -16.56
N PHE A 302 -20.84 -8.94 -17.87
CA PHE A 302 -20.62 -7.70 -18.60
C PHE A 302 -21.55 -6.57 -18.15
N GLU A 303 -22.83 -6.88 -17.91
CA GLU A 303 -23.85 -5.91 -17.48
C GLU A 303 -23.55 -5.35 -16.09
N GLU A 304 -22.99 -6.16 -15.19
CA GLU A 304 -22.56 -5.68 -13.88
C GLU A 304 -21.26 -4.87 -14.00
N TRP A 305 -20.33 -5.28 -14.87
CA TRP A 305 -19.08 -4.57 -15.10
C TRP A 305 -19.30 -3.15 -15.67
N ILE A 306 -20.19 -2.99 -16.65
CA ILE A 306 -20.44 -1.68 -17.28
C ILE A 306 -21.13 -0.68 -16.33
N LYS A 307 -21.85 -1.18 -15.32
CA LYS A 307 -22.51 -0.35 -14.29
C LYS A 307 -21.54 0.25 -13.28
N ILE A 308 -20.31 -0.27 -13.17
CA ILE A 308 -19.27 0.28 -12.28
C ILE A 308 -18.78 1.59 -12.91
N LYS A 309 -19.10 2.76 -12.35
CA LYS A 309 -18.73 4.05 -12.94
C LYS A 309 -17.25 4.37 -12.73
N ASN A 310 -16.71 4.00 -11.57
CA ASN A 310 -15.34 4.24 -11.20
C ASN A 310 -14.39 3.35 -12.01
N ILE A 311 -13.59 3.99 -12.85
CA ILE A 311 -12.69 3.30 -13.79
C ILE A 311 -11.60 2.50 -13.08
N GLU A 312 -11.11 2.96 -11.92
CA GLU A 312 -10.09 2.26 -11.13
C GLU A 312 -10.66 1.00 -10.49
N VAL A 313 -11.87 1.08 -9.93
CA VAL A 313 -12.59 -0.07 -9.38
C VAL A 313 -12.85 -1.09 -10.50
N ARG A 314 -13.32 -0.61 -11.66
CA ARG A 314 -13.56 -1.44 -12.84
C ARG A 314 -12.29 -2.16 -13.32
N ARG A 315 -11.13 -1.48 -13.30
CA ARG A 315 -9.82 -2.04 -13.64
C ARG A 315 -9.42 -3.17 -12.68
N VAL A 316 -9.42 -2.91 -11.37
CA VAL A 316 -8.95 -3.94 -10.41
C VAL A 316 -9.89 -5.14 -10.32
N ILE A 317 -11.19 -4.93 -10.56
CA ILE A 317 -12.18 -6.02 -10.62
C ILE A 317 -11.93 -6.90 -11.82
N ILE A 318 -11.70 -6.34 -13.02
CA ILE A 318 -11.49 -7.15 -14.23
C ILE A 318 -10.16 -7.91 -14.18
N ASP A 319 -9.13 -7.31 -13.59
CA ASP A 319 -7.83 -7.96 -13.35
C ASP A 319 -7.98 -9.20 -12.45
N GLU A 320 -8.92 -9.18 -11.50
CA GLU A 320 -9.17 -10.29 -10.56
C GLU A 320 -10.18 -11.32 -11.11
N ALA A 321 -11.30 -10.84 -11.65
CA ALA A 321 -12.38 -11.67 -12.20
C ALA A 321 -11.95 -12.47 -13.42
N GLY A 322 -10.96 -11.95 -14.15
CA GLY A 322 -10.66 -12.35 -15.51
C GLY A 322 -11.65 -11.72 -16.49
N ALA A 323 -11.17 -11.44 -17.70
CA ALA A 323 -11.96 -10.81 -18.73
C ALA A 323 -12.94 -11.75 -19.46
N ASP A 324 -13.02 -13.00 -19.01
CA ASP A 324 -13.96 -13.99 -19.53
C ASP A 324 -15.42 -13.52 -19.43
N CYS A 325 -15.72 -12.55 -18.55
CA CYS A 325 -17.06 -11.96 -18.48
C CYS A 325 -17.52 -11.35 -19.81
N PHE A 326 -16.59 -10.88 -20.66
CA PHE A 326 -16.90 -10.38 -22.00
C PHE A 326 -17.26 -11.54 -22.94
N ALA A 327 -16.45 -12.60 -22.94
CA ALA A 327 -16.67 -13.80 -23.74
C ALA A 327 -17.95 -14.56 -23.36
N LYS A 328 -18.39 -14.45 -22.11
CA LYS A 328 -19.61 -15.10 -21.59
C LYS A 328 -20.90 -14.32 -21.87
N HIS A 329 -20.82 -13.12 -22.44
CA HIS A 329 -22.03 -12.36 -22.75
C HIS A 329 -22.85 -13.10 -23.82
N PRO A 330 -24.20 -13.16 -23.72
CA PRO A 330 -25.04 -13.94 -24.64
C PRO A 330 -24.88 -13.57 -26.12
N ASN A 331 -24.56 -12.31 -26.39
CA ASN A 331 -24.33 -11.78 -27.74
C ASN A 331 -22.85 -11.65 -28.11
N ALA A 332 -21.95 -12.35 -27.42
CA ALA A 332 -20.53 -12.32 -27.72
C ALA A 332 -20.19 -13.24 -28.90
N GLU A 333 -19.54 -12.67 -29.90
CA GLU A 333 -18.90 -13.35 -31.03
C GLU A 333 -17.39 -13.29 -30.81
N ILE A 334 -16.73 -14.44 -30.71
CA ILE A 334 -15.29 -14.54 -30.47
C ILE A 334 -14.62 -14.99 -31.77
N SER A 335 -13.67 -14.22 -32.27
CA SER A 335 -12.88 -14.60 -33.43
C SER A 335 -12.00 -15.82 -33.13
N GLU A 336 -11.54 -16.49 -34.18
CA GLU A 336 -10.41 -17.41 -34.03
C GLU A 336 -9.18 -16.68 -33.49
N LYS A 337 -8.33 -17.42 -32.78
CA LYS A 337 -7.08 -16.92 -32.22
C LYS A 337 -6.03 -16.82 -33.32
N THR A 338 -5.42 -15.64 -33.47
CA THR A 338 -4.37 -15.42 -34.48
C THR A 338 -3.06 -16.12 -34.08
N LEU A 339 -2.11 -16.21 -35.03
CA LEU A 339 -0.76 -16.72 -34.76
C LEU A 339 -0.03 -15.94 -33.67
N HIS A 340 -0.32 -14.64 -33.54
CA HIS A 340 0.20 -13.76 -32.48
C HIS A 340 -0.52 -13.94 -31.14
N GLY A 341 -1.53 -14.82 -31.10
CA GLY A 341 -2.28 -15.15 -29.90
C GLY A 341 -3.38 -14.17 -29.54
N ASN A 342 -3.76 -13.28 -30.45
CA ASN A 342 -4.81 -12.29 -30.26
C ASN A 342 -6.18 -12.88 -30.59
N THR A 343 -7.23 -12.44 -29.88
CA THR A 343 -8.62 -12.76 -30.19
C THR A 343 -9.49 -11.51 -30.07
N LEU A 344 -10.38 -11.30 -31.03
CA LEU A 344 -11.33 -10.19 -31.03
C LEU A 344 -12.68 -10.69 -30.52
N ILE A 345 -13.19 -10.04 -29.48
CA ILE A 345 -14.52 -10.30 -28.92
C ILE A 345 -15.42 -9.17 -29.38
N THR A 346 -16.48 -9.49 -30.11
CA THR A 346 -17.53 -8.56 -30.52
C THR A 346 -18.78 -8.84 -29.73
N ILE A 347 -19.24 -7.89 -28.92
CA ILE A 347 -20.49 -8.01 -28.20
C ILE A 347 -21.54 -7.21 -28.97
N ARG A 348 -22.45 -7.91 -29.64
CA ARG A 348 -23.53 -7.27 -30.41
C ARG A 348 -24.58 -6.69 -29.48
N ASN A 349 -25.02 -5.47 -29.78
CA ASN A 349 -26.05 -4.77 -29.01
C ASN A 349 -25.71 -4.72 -27.51
N ALA A 350 -24.43 -4.57 -27.18
CA ALA A 350 -23.90 -4.62 -25.82
C ALA A 350 -24.54 -3.56 -24.90
N ILE A 351 -24.83 -2.39 -25.47
CA ILE A 351 -25.59 -1.35 -24.79
C ILE A 351 -26.97 -1.27 -25.49
N PRO A 352 -28.07 -1.61 -24.78
CA PRO A 352 -29.40 -1.49 -25.34
C PRO A 352 -29.75 -0.01 -25.56
N ALA A 353 -30.70 0.24 -26.45
CA ALA A 353 -31.26 1.57 -26.67
C ALA A 353 -31.75 2.17 -25.34
N SER A 354 -31.39 3.43 -25.08
CA SER A 354 -31.71 4.13 -23.84
C SER A 354 -33.00 4.95 -24.01
N ASP A 355 -33.79 5.15 -22.95
CA ASP A 355 -34.94 6.06 -22.97
C ASP A 355 -34.53 7.55 -23.07
N ASP A 356 -33.23 7.84 -22.87
CA ASP A 356 -32.62 9.17 -22.99
C ASP A 356 -32.78 9.70 -24.43
N PRO A 357 -33.47 10.84 -24.65
CA PRO A 357 -33.76 11.40 -25.97
C PRO A 357 -32.56 11.57 -26.90
N GLY A 358 -31.35 11.78 -26.35
CA GLY A 358 -30.12 11.89 -27.13
C GLY A 358 -29.47 10.57 -27.55
N ARG A 359 -29.97 9.43 -27.03
CA ARG A 359 -29.43 8.07 -27.25
C ARG A 359 -30.53 7.05 -27.60
N ARG A 360 -31.73 7.51 -27.94
CA ARG A 360 -32.95 6.69 -28.14
C ARG A 360 -32.84 5.59 -29.19
N ASP A 361 -31.98 5.75 -30.18
CA ASP A 361 -31.98 4.89 -31.37
C ASP A 361 -30.66 4.17 -31.63
N ARG A 362 -29.73 4.13 -30.66
CA ARG A 362 -28.40 3.55 -30.90
C ARG A 362 -28.12 2.36 -29.99
N GLN A 363 -28.52 1.17 -30.46
CA GLN A 363 -27.87 -0.06 -30.03
C GLN A 363 -26.38 0.06 -30.36
N THR A 364 -25.53 -0.16 -29.37
CA THR A 364 -24.09 0.03 -29.54
C THR A 364 -23.39 -1.30 -29.40
N ASP A 365 -22.75 -1.73 -30.48
CA ASP A 365 -21.81 -2.85 -30.47
C ASP A 365 -20.53 -2.45 -29.73
N ILE A 366 -19.89 -3.43 -29.10
CA ILE A 366 -18.61 -3.24 -28.42
C ILE A 366 -17.61 -4.25 -28.96
N LYS A 367 -16.41 -3.79 -29.31
CA LYS A 367 -15.29 -4.66 -29.69
C LYS A 367 -14.16 -4.56 -28.67
N ILE A 368 -13.63 -5.73 -28.30
CA ILE A 368 -12.59 -5.89 -27.30
C ILE A 368 -11.51 -6.80 -27.88
N ILE A 369 -10.28 -6.30 -27.99
CA ILE A 369 -9.12 -7.13 -28.30
C ILE A 369 -8.59 -7.74 -27.01
N ASN A 370 -8.52 -9.07 -26.98
CA ASN A 370 -7.83 -9.83 -25.94
C ASN A 370 -6.46 -10.27 -26.48
N TYR A 371 -5.40 -9.93 -25.76
CA TYR A 371 -4.02 -10.19 -26.19
C TYR A 371 -3.12 -10.49 -25.00
N LYS A 372 -2.03 -11.21 -25.24
CA LYS A 372 -1.00 -11.46 -24.22
C LYS A 372 0.15 -10.50 -24.45
N ASP A 373 0.46 -9.68 -23.46
CA ASP A 373 1.64 -8.81 -23.50
C ASP A 373 2.90 -9.66 -23.34
N PRO A 374 3.83 -9.65 -24.31
CA PRO A 374 5.05 -10.46 -24.26
C PRO A 374 6.01 -10.00 -23.17
N SER A 375 5.99 -8.73 -22.76
CA SER A 375 6.92 -8.18 -21.76
C SER A 375 6.56 -8.59 -20.33
N THR A 376 5.27 -8.73 -20.04
CA THR A 376 4.75 -9.05 -18.69
C THR A 376 4.12 -10.43 -18.60
N ASN A 377 3.92 -11.12 -19.73
CA ASN A 377 3.14 -12.36 -19.86
C ASN A 377 1.68 -12.25 -19.40
N ARG A 378 1.17 -11.04 -19.14
CA ARG A 378 -0.21 -10.80 -18.69
C ARG A 378 -1.17 -10.78 -19.88
N VAL A 379 -2.41 -11.20 -19.63
CA VAL A 379 -3.51 -11.11 -20.61
C VAL A 379 -4.24 -9.80 -20.39
N TYR A 380 -4.37 -9.01 -21.45
CA TYR A 380 -5.01 -7.70 -21.44
C TYR A 380 -6.24 -7.71 -22.34
N ASN A 381 -7.19 -6.84 -21.99
CA ASN A 381 -8.40 -6.62 -22.76
C ASN A 381 -8.53 -5.13 -23.02
N SER A 382 -8.79 -4.76 -24.25
CA SER A 382 -8.85 -3.35 -24.63
C SER A 382 -9.96 -3.09 -25.61
N PHE A 383 -10.70 -2.01 -25.35
CA PHE A 383 -11.73 -1.56 -26.27
C PHE A 383 -11.08 -1.02 -27.54
N VAL A 384 -11.62 -1.43 -28.67
CA VAL A 384 -11.23 -0.99 -30.01
C VAL A 384 -12.48 -0.50 -30.74
N PRO A 385 -12.34 0.38 -31.74
CA PRO A 385 -13.48 0.86 -32.48
C PRO A 385 -14.19 -0.30 -33.18
N VAL A 386 -15.52 -0.20 -33.29
CA VAL A 386 -16.31 -1.20 -34.02
C VAL A 386 -16.03 -1.12 -35.52
N ARG A 387 -15.80 0.10 -36.02
CA ARG A 387 -15.62 0.43 -37.43
C ARG A 387 -14.42 1.34 -37.64
N LEU A 388 -13.79 1.19 -38.80
CA LEU A 388 -12.70 2.01 -39.28
C LEU A 388 -13.08 2.60 -40.64
N ASP A 389 -12.77 3.88 -40.86
CA ASP A 389 -12.84 4.46 -42.21
C ASP A 389 -11.64 4.01 -43.07
N ASP A 390 -11.59 4.51 -44.30
CA ASP A 390 -10.54 4.21 -45.27
C ASP A 390 -9.13 4.67 -44.81
N GLU A 391 -9.06 5.60 -43.86
CA GLU A 391 -7.83 6.10 -43.25
C GLU A 391 -7.51 5.41 -41.91
N PHE A 392 -8.24 4.35 -41.55
CA PHE A 392 -8.09 3.61 -40.29
C PHE A 392 -8.41 4.44 -39.04
N ASN A 393 -9.23 5.49 -39.18
CA ASN A 393 -9.69 6.29 -38.06
C ASN A 393 -11.00 5.74 -37.46
N PRO A 394 -11.20 5.87 -36.13
CA PRO A 394 -12.47 5.54 -35.48
C PRO A 394 -13.60 6.43 -36.00
N THR A 395 -14.68 5.84 -36.50
CA THR A 395 -15.82 6.61 -37.02
C THR A 395 -17.16 5.93 -36.77
N ASN A 396 -18.23 6.74 -36.81
CA ASN A 396 -19.62 6.29 -36.81
C ASN A 396 -20.23 6.31 -38.23
N ASP A 397 -19.41 6.48 -39.27
CA ASP A 397 -19.86 6.47 -40.65
C ASP A 397 -20.48 5.10 -41.01
N PRO A 398 -21.74 5.05 -41.49
CA PRO A 398 -22.35 3.82 -41.97
C PRO A 398 -21.56 3.11 -43.09
N GLN A 399 -20.77 3.85 -43.87
CA GLN A 399 -19.93 3.33 -44.96
C GLN A 399 -18.60 2.76 -44.47
N ALA A 400 -18.18 3.09 -43.23
CA ALA A 400 -16.97 2.56 -42.64
C ALA A 400 -17.06 1.05 -42.46
N ARG A 401 -15.97 0.35 -42.80
CA ARG A 401 -15.90 -1.10 -42.70
C ARG A 401 -15.83 -1.54 -41.25
N GLU A 402 -16.35 -2.73 -40.97
CA GLU A 402 -16.24 -3.35 -39.66
C GLU A 402 -14.81 -3.83 -39.39
N LEU A 403 -14.30 -3.55 -38.18
CA LEU A 403 -13.03 -4.11 -37.70
C LEU A 403 -13.23 -5.58 -37.33
N THR A 404 -12.64 -6.48 -38.10
CA THR A 404 -12.84 -7.94 -37.96
C THR A 404 -11.55 -8.71 -37.68
N ASP A 405 -10.38 -8.17 -38.05
CA ASP A 405 -9.09 -8.81 -37.84
C ASP A 405 -8.52 -8.47 -36.44
N PRO A 406 -8.26 -9.46 -35.56
CA PRO A 406 -7.70 -9.22 -34.24
C PRO A 406 -6.31 -8.56 -34.26
N ASP A 407 -5.50 -8.89 -35.26
CA ASP A 407 -4.14 -8.35 -35.38
C ASP A 407 -4.15 -6.90 -35.86
N GLU A 408 -5.13 -6.53 -36.68
CA GLU A 408 -5.40 -5.15 -37.07
C GLU A 408 -5.92 -4.33 -35.88
N ALA A 409 -6.80 -4.90 -35.06
CA ALA A 409 -7.28 -4.29 -33.84
C ALA A 409 -6.15 -4.02 -32.84
N MET A 410 -5.18 -4.93 -32.75
CA MET A 410 -3.98 -4.74 -31.93
C MET A 410 -3.10 -3.62 -32.47
N ALA A 411 -2.85 -3.57 -33.78
CA ALA A 411 -2.05 -2.52 -34.42
C ALA A 411 -2.67 -1.12 -34.25
N TRP A 412 -4.01 -1.03 -34.39
CA TRP A 412 -4.75 0.22 -34.18
C TRP A 412 -4.48 0.87 -32.82
N LYS A 413 -4.32 0.07 -31.76
CA LYS A 413 -4.01 0.59 -30.42
C LYS A 413 -2.70 1.37 -30.33
N PHE A 414 -1.78 1.11 -31.25
CA PHE A 414 -0.49 1.80 -31.36
C PHE A 414 -0.50 2.88 -32.44
N GLY A 415 -1.66 3.17 -33.04
CA GLY A 415 -1.80 4.13 -34.13
C GLY A 415 -1.07 3.68 -35.41
N LYS A 416 -1.00 2.36 -35.64
CA LYS A 416 -0.26 1.75 -36.76
C LYS A 416 -1.15 0.84 -37.57
N THR A 417 -0.78 0.63 -38.83
CA THR A 417 -1.33 -0.47 -39.63
C THR A 417 -0.77 -1.82 -39.15
N LYS A 418 -1.46 -2.92 -39.50
CA LYS A 418 -1.00 -4.27 -39.18
C LYS A 418 0.41 -4.54 -39.70
N THR A 419 0.71 -4.12 -40.92
CA THR A 419 2.03 -4.31 -41.55
C THR A 419 3.13 -3.55 -40.83
N GLU A 420 2.89 -2.28 -40.46
CA GLU A 420 3.87 -1.47 -39.72
C GLU A 420 4.11 -2.05 -38.33
N TYR A 421 3.05 -2.37 -37.59
CA TYR A 421 3.16 -2.87 -36.22
C TYR A 421 4.01 -4.15 -36.13
N TYR A 422 3.71 -5.16 -36.95
CA TYR A 422 4.47 -6.41 -36.94
C TYR A 422 5.80 -6.32 -37.68
N GLY A 423 5.92 -5.45 -38.69
CA GLY A 423 7.19 -5.19 -39.36
C GLY A 423 8.24 -4.56 -38.44
N GLU A 424 7.83 -3.64 -37.57
CA GLU A 424 8.72 -3.01 -36.60
C GLU A 424 9.08 -3.95 -35.43
N LEU A 425 8.15 -4.79 -34.97
CA LEU A 425 8.44 -5.80 -33.93
C LEU A 425 9.53 -6.80 -34.37
N VAL A 426 9.61 -7.12 -35.67
CA VAL A 426 10.65 -7.99 -36.24
C VAL A 426 11.98 -7.24 -36.42
N ALA A 427 11.96 -5.92 -36.59
CA ALA A 427 13.17 -5.11 -36.72
C ALA A 427 13.86 -4.81 -35.37
N GLU A 428 13.12 -4.88 -34.26
CA GLU A 428 13.63 -4.67 -32.89
C GLU A 428 14.10 -5.97 -32.19
N ALA A 429 13.82 -7.15 -32.75
CA ALA A 429 14.21 -8.48 -32.24
C ALA A 429 15.44 -9.04 -32.95
#